data_AF-A0A5E6N2W6-F1
#
_entry.id   AF-A0A5E6N2W6-F1
#
_cell.length_a   1.000
_cell.length_b   1.000
_cell.length_c   1.000
_cell.angle_alpha   90.00
_cell.angle_beta   90.00
_cell.angle_gamma   90.00
#
_symmetry.space_group_name_H-M   'P 1'
#
loop_
_entity.id
_entity.type
_entity.pdbx_description
1 polymer ?
#
loop_
_entity_poly.entity_id
_entity_poly.type
_entity_poly.pdbx_seq_one_letter_code
_entity_poly.pdbx_strand_id
1 'polypeptide(L)'
;MDEAAYVKASFLTSVAKGEQTCNAISQEQATFLLGTMMGGYNITPLIELLDIDTTAQIACDALSKTLLIYEAYQSIVEKSTNNTFAKQVVDSWANADWFTSKNELPKEIKLTVFRVDGEINTDDLSPATEAWSRPDIPLHAQSMLVKKMDSPLKTIAQLKEKGLPLAFVGDVVGTGSSRKSAINSVLWHMGNDIDYVPNKRGGGVVLGGNIAPIFLTPHKTQVHYRLNVMCQKCKWGMKLPSILTRGKLSMPMAKPFLLLNSRQTPYLMKSVQAVVSRLLLDEA
;
A
#
# COMPACT_ATOMS: atom_id res chain seq x y z
N MET A 1 4.05 18.81 3.82
CA MET A 1 4.04 18.04 5.09
C MET A 1 2.81 18.49 5.86
N ASP A 2 2.19 17.59 6.60
CA ASP A 2 0.95 17.87 7.34
C ASP A 2 1.26 18.59 8.68
N GLU A 3 0.44 19.58 9.06
CA GLU A 3 0.65 20.38 10.28
C GLU A 3 0.47 19.55 11.56
N ALA A 4 -0.49 18.62 11.57
CA ALA A 4 -0.66 17.72 12.72
C ALA A 4 0.52 16.75 12.87
N ALA A 5 1.10 16.30 11.75
CA ALA A 5 2.34 15.53 11.76
C ALA A 5 3.52 16.32 12.33
N TYR A 6 3.61 17.64 12.11
CA TYR A 6 4.64 18.47 12.76
C TYR A 6 4.47 18.48 14.28
N VAL A 7 3.26 18.78 14.77
CA VAL A 7 2.96 18.81 16.21
C VAL A 7 3.23 17.44 16.85
N LYS A 8 2.79 16.35 16.20
CA LYS A 8 3.05 14.99 16.65
C LYS A 8 4.55 14.68 16.75
N ALA A 9 5.33 14.97 15.69
CA ALA A 9 6.76 14.69 15.67
C ALA A 9 7.49 15.47 16.76
N SER A 10 7.18 16.76 16.93
CA SER A 10 7.79 17.60 17.97
C SER A 10 7.50 17.08 19.38
N PHE A 11 6.25 16.73 19.69
CA PHE A 11 5.88 16.17 20.98
C PHE A 11 6.58 14.83 21.25
N LEU A 12 6.55 13.90 20.30
CA LEU A 12 7.20 12.59 20.46
C LEU A 12 8.71 12.73 20.59
N THR A 13 9.33 13.69 19.91
CA THR A 13 10.76 13.96 20.03
C THR A 13 11.12 14.41 21.45
N SER A 14 10.35 15.35 22.01
CA SER A 14 10.60 15.83 23.38
C SER A 14 10.45 14.72 24.42
N VAL A 15 9.46 13.85 24.26
CA VAL A 15 9.29 12.67 25.11
C VAL A 15 10.45 11.68 24.92
N ALA A 16 10.82 11.36 23.67
CA ALA A 16 11.89 10.40 23.37
C ALA A 16 13.26 10.85 23.92
N LYS A 17 13.54 12.16 23.92
CA LYS A 17 14.77 12.74 24.49
C LYS A 17 14.74 12.87 26.02
N GLY A 18 13.60 12.61 26.66
CA GLY A 18 13.42 12.82 28.10
C GLY A 18 13.32 14.29 28.52
N GLU A 19 13.12 15.21 27.58
CA GLU A 19 12.92 16.65 27.84
C GLU A 19 11.52 16.93 28.40
N GLN A 20 10.55 16.10 28.04
CA GLN A 20 9.17 16.15 28.52
C GLN A 20 8.74 14.78 29.07
N THR A 21 8.04 14.77 30.19
CA THR A 21 7.46 13.54 30.77
C THR A 21 6.05 13.29 30.23
N CYS A 22 5.71 12.01 30.01
CA CYS A 22 4.37 11.56 29.66
C CYS A 22 4.05 10.27 30.40
N ASN A 23 2.97 10.25 31.17
CA ASN A 23 2.59 9.05 31.95
C ASN A 23 2.15 7.87 31.05
N ALA A 24 1.72 8.15 29.82
CA ALA A 24 1.17 7.15 28.91
C ALA A 24 2.18 6.65 27.86
N ILE A 25 3.26 7.39 27.62
CA ILE A 25 4.21 7.12 26.53
C ILE A 25 5.62 7.20 27.08
N SER A 26 6.36 6.08 27.04
CA SER A 26 7.78 6.04 27.41
C SER A 26 8.70 6.60 26.32
N GLN A 27 9.99 6.78 26.61
CA GLN A 27 10.98 7.23 25.60
C GLN A 27 11.06 6.24 24.43
N GLU A 28 11.06 4.95 24.74
CA GLU A 28 11.08 3.84 23.80
C GLU A 28 9.84 3.85 22.90
N GLN A 29 8.66 4.01 23.50
CA GLN A 29 7.40 4.08 22.77
C GLN A 29 7.32 5.33 21.89
N ALA A 30 7.80 6.48 22.37
CA ALA A 30 7.85 7.69 21.58
C ALA A 30 8.77 7.54 20.35
N THR A 31 9.93 6.90 20.54
CA THR A 31 10.86 6.57 19.46
C THR A 31 10.24 5.63 18.43
N PHE A 32 9.55 4.59 18.91
CA PHE A 32 8.81 3.68 18.04
C PHE A 32 7.76 4.43 17.20
N LEU A 33 6.95 5.29 17.83
CA LEU A 33 5.91 6.07 17.15
C LEU A 33 6.47 7.08 16.15
N LEU A 34 7.66 7.65 16.39
CA LEU A 34 8.37 8.45 15.39
C LEU A 34 8.74 7.59 14.18
N GLY A 35 9.16 6.35 14.39
CA GLY A 35 9.44 5.38 13.33
C GLY A 35 8.24 5.07 12.42
N THR A 36 7.01 5.24 12.90
CA THR A 36 5.80 4.98 12.09
C THR A 36 5.35 6.15 11.22
N MET A 37 6.03 7.32 11.29
CA MET A 37 5.58 8.54 10.60
C MET A 37 6.00 8.64 9.13
N MET A 38 6.47 7.54 8.53
CA MET A 38 6.83 7.36 7.11
C MET A 38 7.99 8.21 6.57
N GLY A 39 8.21 9.41 7.11
CA GLY A 39 9.26 10.36 6.73
C GLY A 39 8.84 11.82 6.92
N GLY A 40 9.80 12.74 6.79
CA GLY A 40 9.61 14.16 7.05
C GLY A 40 10.08 14.56 8.45
N TYR A 41 9.20 15.14 9.27
CA TYR A 41 9.56 15.72 10.56
C TYR A 41 10.12 14.72 11.58
N ASN A 42 9.94 13.41 11.37
CA ASN A 42 10.46 12.35 12.24
C ASN A 42 11.91 11.95 11.94
N ILE A 43 12.48 12.33 10.77
CA ILE A 43 13.80 11.82 10.35
C ILE A 43 14.93 12.37 11.21
N THR A 44 15.06 13.70 11.31
CA THR A 44 16.12 14.32 12.12
C THR A 44 16.05 13.86 13.58
N PRO A 45 14.88 13.84 14.25
CA PRO A 45 14.75 13.25 15.58
C PRO A 45 15.27 11.82 15.67
N LEU A 46 14.89 10.94 14.74
CA LEU A 46 15.36 9.54 14.77
C LEU A 46 16.88 9.43 14.64
N ILE A 47 17.53 10.32 13.88
CA ILE A 47 19.00 10.34 13.76
C ILE A 47 19.66 10.76 15.08
N GLU A 48 19.11 11.76 15.75
CA GLU A 48 19.61 12.24 17.05
C GLU A 48 19.42 11.18 18.14
N LEU A 49 18.31 10.43 18.10
CA LEU A 49 18.02 9.36 19.05
C LEU A 49 18.99 8.17 18.95
N LEU A 50 19.78 8.06 17.88
CA LEU A 50 20.88 7.08 17.79
C LEU A 50 21.99 7.30 18.83
N ASP A 51 22.06 8.48 19.44
CA ASP A 51 23.06 8.83 20.46
C ASP A 51 22.59 8.56 21.90
N ILE A 52 21.34 8.10 22.10
CA ILE A 52 20.76 7.90 23.43
C ILE A 52 20.50 6.41 23.65
N ASP A 53 21.19 5.81 24.63
CA ASP A 53 21.17 4.35 24.91
C ASP A 53 19.76 3.75 25.00
N THR A 54 18.81 4.45 25.64
CA THR A 54 17.42 4.00 25.81
C THR A 54 16.64 3.92 24.49
N THR A 55 17.04 4.67 23.48
CA THR A 55 16.29 4.82 22.21
C THR A 55 17.05 4.35 20.98
N ALA A 56 18.37 4.20 21.07
CA ALA A 56 19.24 4.03 19.90
C ALA A 56 18.92 2.80 19.06
N GLN A 57 18.66 1.64 19.67
CA GLN A 57 18.27 0.43 18.92
C GLN A 57 16.92 0.61 18.21
N ILE A 58 15.94 1.25 18.86
CA ILE A 58 14.60 1.45 18.28
C ILE A 58 14.68 2.44 17.12
N ALA A 59 15.46 3.51 17.28
CA ALA A 59 15.72 4.47 16.21
C ALA A 59 16.45 3.81 15.02
N CYS A 60 17.43 2.94 15.29
CA CYS A 60 18.11 2.14 14.28
C CYS A 60 17.13 1.26 13.49
N ASP A 61 16.28 0.50 14.18
CA ASP A 61 15.30 -0.39 13.56
C ASP A 61 14.29 0.39 12.70
N ALA A 62 13.91 1.59 13.14
CA ALA A 62 13.02 2.49 12.42
C ALA A 62 13.69 3.04 11.14
N LEU A 63 14.89 3.59 11.26
CA LEU A 63 15.63 4.17 10.13
C LEU A 63 16.00 3.10 9.09
N SER A 64 16.34 1.89 9.52
CA SER A 64 16.64 0.75 8.65
C SER A 64 15.48 0.39 7.70
N LYS A 65 14.23 0.64 8.12
CA LYS A 65 13.01 0.39 7.34
C LYS A 65 12.47 1.63 6.63
N THR A 66 13.04 2.80 6.91
CA THR A 66 12.55 4.07 6.38
C THR A 66 13.14 4.35 5.01
N LEU A 67 12.28 4.60 4.02
CA LEU A 67 12.68 4.78 2.62
C LEU A 67 12.76 6.27 2.23
N LEU A 68 12.12 7.14 2.99
CA LEU A 68 12.05 8.58 2.76
C LEU A 68 13.14 9.34 3.49
N ILE A 69 14.37 8.89 3.32
CA ILE A 69 15.55 9.46 3.98
C ILE A 69 16.08 10.69 3.22
N TYR A 70 15.98 10.70 1.89
CA TYR A 70 16.39 11.83 1.04
C TYR A 70 17.78 12.39 1.42
N GLU A 71 17.88 13.69 1.69
CA GLU A 71 19.13 14.39 2.00
C GLU A 71 19.72 13.99 3.36
N ALA A 72 18.91 13.50 4.29
CA ALA A 72 19.36 13.06 5.61
C ALA A 72 20.22 11.78 5.54
N TYR A 73 20.29 11.13 4.38
CA TYR A 73 21.17 9.99 4.12
C TYR A 73 22.62 10.33 4.44
N GLN A 74 23.09 11.51 4.01
CA GLN A 74 24.47 11.93 4.21
C GLN A 74 24.80 12.07 5.70
N SER A 75 23.88 12.64 6.49
CA SER A 75 24.04 12.76 7.94
C SER A 75 24.16 11.40 8.63
N ILE A 76 23.41 10.39 8.17
CA ILE A 76 23.49 9.03 8.74
C ILE A 76 24.80 8.35 8.36
N VAL A 77 25.25 8.50 7.11
CA VAL A 77 26.55 7.97 6.65
C VAL A 77 27.70 8.61 7.42
N GLU A 78 27.71 9.93 7.57
CA GLU A 78 28.75 10.62 8.35
C GLU A 78 28.75 10.14 9.80
N LYS A 79 27.57 10.01 10.41
CA LYS A 79 27.41 9.51 11.78
C LYS A 79 27.87 8.06 11.94
N SER A 80 27.71 7.22 10.91
CA SER A 80 28.12 5.81 10.93
C SER A 80 29.63 5.60 11.12
N THR A 81 30.45 6.64 10.91
CA THR A 81 31.90 6.57 11.14
C THR A 81 32.25 6.34 12.61
N ASN A 82 31.40 6.82 13.54
CA ASN A 82 31.68 6.80 14.98
C ASN A 82 30.50 6.30 15.84
N ASN A 83 29.32 6.04 15.25
CA ASN A 83 28.15 5.51 15.96
C ASN A 83 27.78 4.12 15.41
N THR A 84 27.78 3.11 16.28
CA THR A 84 27.54 1.70 15.92
C THR A 84 26.13 1.46 15.38
N PHE A 85 25.12 2.15 15.91
CA PHE A 85 23.74 2.06 15.44
C PHE A 85 23.56 2.73 14.08
N ALA A 86 24.16 3.91 13.86
CA ALA A 86 24.18 4.54 12.54
C ALA A 86 24.85 3.64 11.49
N LYS A 87 25.93 2.93 11.86
CA LYS A 87 26.55 1.92 11.01
C LYS A 87 25.61 0.75 10.68
N GLN A 88 24.87 0.24 11.67
CA GLN A 88 23.86 -0.81 11.43
C GLN A 88 22.79 -0.35 10.44
N VAL A 89 22.33 0.91 10.50
CA VAL A 89 21.37 1.48 9.54
C VAL A 89 21.93 1.44 8.12
N VAL A 90 23.17 1.91 7.92
CA VAL A 90 23.84 1.91 6.60
C VAL A 90 24.02 0.49 6.07
N ASP A 91 24.47 -0.44 6.92
CA ASP A 91 24.67 -1.84 6.54
C ASP A 91 23.32 -2.50 6.16
N SER A 92 22.24 -2.19 6.89
CA SER A 92 20.89 -2.70 6.62
C SER A 92 20.33 -2.20 5.27
N TRP A 93 20.57 -0.93 4.94
CA TRP A 93 20.21 -0.39 3.62
C TRP A 93 21.03 -1.04 2.49
N ALA A 94 22.32 -1.25 2.69
CA ALA A 94 23.18 -1.93 1.72
C ALA A 94 22.74 -3.37 1.46
N ASN A 95 22.27 -4.07 2.50
CA ASN A 95 21.72 -5.43 2.41
C ASN A 95 20.27 -5.47 1.88
N ALA A 96 19.66 -4.30 1.67
CA ALA A 96 18.27 -4.14 1.26
C ALA A 96 17.27 -4.81 2.22
N ASP A 97 17.52 -4.77 3.53
CA ASP A 97 16.66 -5.44 4.52
C ASP A 97 15.22 -4.90 4.51
N TRP A 98 15.05 -3.62 4.17
CA TRP A 98 13.74 -3.00 3.96
C TRP A 98 12.89 -3.70 2.89
N PHE A 99 13.51 -4.52 2.04
CA PHE A 99 12.90 -5.35 1.01
C PHE A 99 13.01 -6.85 1.26
N THR A 100 14.12 -7.35 1.79
CA THR A 100 14.34 -8.80 1.97
C THR A 100 13.67 -9.36 3.24
N SER A 101 13.46 -8.53 4.27
CA SER A 101 12.73 -8.93 5.50
C SER A 101 11.22 -9.09 5.30
N LYS A 102 10.74 -8.76 4.12
CA LYS A 102 9.34 -8.71 3.73
C LYS A 102 8.90 -10.08 3.20
N ASN A 103 7.74 -10.58 3.67
CA ASN A 103 7.19 -11.86 3.22
C ASN A 103 7.14 -11.96 1.69
N GLU A 104 7.52 -13.13 1.16
CA GLU A 104 7.36 -13.41 -0.26
C GLU A 104 5.88 -13.41 -0.66
N LEU A 105 5.61 -13.07 -1.92
CA LEU A 105 4.26 -13.17 -2.46
C LEU A 105 3.81 -14.64 -2.44
N PRO A 106 2.62 -14.96 -1.89
CA PRO A 106 2.10 -16.33 -1.95
C PRO A 106 1.99 -16.82 -3.40
N LYS A 107 2.22 -18.12 -3.59
CA LYS A 107 2.11 -18.79 -4.90
C LYS A 107 0.68 -18.76 -5.46
N GLU A 108 -0.31 -18.62 -4.58
CA GLU A 108 -1.73 -18.58 -4.90
C GLU A 108 -2.43 -17.50 -4.06
N ILE A 109 -3.37 -16.78 -4.69
CA ILE A 109 -4.21 -15.78 -4.04
C ILE A 109 -5.67 -16.12 -4.36
N LYS A 110 -6.47 -16.43 -3.33
CA LYS A 110 -7.90 -16.70 -3.46
C LYS A 110 -8.68 -15.40 -3.29
N LEU A 111 -9.57 -15.11 -4.23
CA LEU A 111 -10.29 -13.84 -4.28
C LEU A 111 -11.77 -14.08 -4.61
N THR A 112 -12.63 -13.20 -4.10
CA THR A 112 -14.03 -13.08 -4.52
C THR A 112 -14.15 -11.97 -5.55
N VAL A 113 -14.79 -12.27 -6.69
CA VAL A 113 -14.93 -11.32 -7.79
C VAL A 113 -16.10 -10.37 -7.53
N PHE A 114 -15.82 -9.05 -7.57
CA PHE A 114 -16.81 -8.01 -7.76
C PHE A 114 -16.69 -7.50 -9.21
N ARG A 115 -17.64 -7.89 -10.05
CA ARG A 115 -17.63 -7.60 -11.50
C ARG A 115 -18.57 -6.46 -11.84
N VAL A 116 -18.12 -5.58 -12.72
CA VAL A 116 -18.91 -4.52 -13.35
C VAL A 116 -18.77 -4.67 -14.86
N ASP A 117 -19.89 -4.86 -15.56
CA ASP A 117 -19.88 -5.11 -17.01
C ASP A 117 -19.65 -3.82 -17.83
N GLY A 118 -19.03 -3.97 -18.99
CA GLY A 118 -18.78 -2.89 -19.94
C GLY A 118 -17.59 -1.99 -19.56
N GLU A 119 -17.62 -0.76 -20.09
CA GLU A 119 -16.59 0.24 -19.83
C GLU A 119 -16.86 1.00 -18.54
N ILE A 120 -15.90 0.98 -17.61
CA ILE A 120 -15.92 1.71 -16.34
C ILE A 120 -14.99 2.90 -16.48
N ASN A 121 -15.58 4.09 -16.56
CA ASN A 121 -14.82 5.33 -16.59
C ASN A 121 -14.49 5.81 -15.18
N THR A 122 -13.57 6.77 -15.06
CA THR A 122 -13.16 7.35 -13.77
C THR A 122 -14.25 8.18 -13.08
N ASP A 123 -15.27 8.66 -13.81
CA ASP A 123 -16.46 9.32 -13.22
C ASP A 123 -17.39 8.31 -12.53
N ASP A 124 -17.50 7.08 -13.05
CA ASP A 124 -18.26 6.00 -12.43
C ASP A 124 -17.70 5.67 -11.04
N LEU A 125 -16.37 5.75 -10.87
CA LEU A 125 -15.67 5.44 -9.61
C LEU A 125 -15.49 6.65 -8.69
N SER A 126 -15.53 7.86 -9.26
CA SER A 126 -15.31 9.13 -8.58
C SER A 126 -16.10 10.23 -9.32
N PRO A 127 -17.42 10.35 -9.07
CA PRO A 127 -18.28 11.29 -9.77
C PRO A 127 -17.79 12.74 -9.67
N ALA A 128 -17.93 13.49 -10.75
CA ALA A 128 -17.57 14.92 -10.78
C ALA A 128 -18.43 15.77 -9.82
N THR A 129 -19.68 15.37 -9.59
CA THR A 129 -20.60 16.01 -8.62
C THR A 129 -20.08 15.91 -7.18
N GLU A 130 -19.30 14.88 -6.88
CA GLU A 130 -18.70 14.63 -5.56
C GLU A 130 -17.23 15.07 -5.50
N ALA A 131 -16.79 15.98 -6.38
CA ALA A 131 -15.39 16.42 -6.41
C ALA A 131 -14.93 17.08 -5.10
N TRP A 132 -15.84 17.72 -4.38
CA TRP A 132 -15.59 18.42 -3.12
C TRP A 132 -15.15 17.46 -1.98
N SER A 133 -15.61 16.20 -2.00
CA SER A 133 -15.32 15.21 -0.95
C SER A 133 -14.03 14.41 -1.20
N ARG A 134 -13.40 14.54 -2.37
CA ARG A 134 -12.21 13.73 -2.78
C ARG A 134 -11.06 13.66 -1.76
N PRO A 135 -10.74 14.70 -0.98
CA PRO A 135 -9.71 14.60 0.05
C PRO A 135 -10.06 13.63 1.20
N ASP A 136 -11.36 13.48 1.50
CA ASP A 136 -11.88 12.53 2.48
C ASP A 136 -12.21 11.20 1.77
N ILE A 137 -11.24 10.29 1.75
CA ILE A 137 -11.35 9.00 1.05
C ILE A 137 -12.56 8.17 1.53
N PRO A 138 -12.77 7.94 2.84
CA PRO A 138 -13.94 7.20 3.33
C PRO A 138 -15.27 7.79 2.89
N LEU A 139 -15.41 9.11 2.96
CA LEU A 139 -16.63 9.82 2.56
C LEU A 139 -16.82 9.74 1.05
N HIS A 140 -15.80 10.07 0.26
CA HIS A 140 -15.89 10.08 -1.19
C HIS A 140 -16.19 8.68 -1.76
N ALA A 141 -15.63 7.63 -1.15
CA ALA A 141 -15.84 6.25 -1.57
C ALA A 141 -17.31 5.79 -1.46
N GLN A 142 -18.17 6.50 -0.71
CA GLN A 142 -19.61 6.20 -0.66
C GLN A 142 -20.31 6.46 -1.99
N SER A 143 -19.74 7.32 -2.85
CA SER A 143 -20.30 7.66 -4.17
C SER A 143 -19.85 6.72 -5.30
N MET A 144 -19.05 5.71 -4.99
CA MET A 144 -18.52 4.78 -6.00
C MET A 144 -19.66 4.00 -6.69
N LEU A 145 -19.71 4.06 -8.02
CA LEU A 145 -20.60 3.32 -8.93
C LEU A 145 -22.09 3.65 -8.83
N VAL A 146 -22.50 4.67 -8.07
CA VAL A 146 -23.92 5.00 -7.86
C VAL A 146 -24.70 5.34 -9.14
N LYS A 147 -24.01 5.79 -10.19
CA LYS A 147 -24.63 6.07 -11.50
C LYS A 147 -24.74 4.85 -12.42
N LYS A 148 -24.02 3.77 -12.08
CA LYS A 148 -23.86 2.58 -12.93
C LYS A 148 -24.52 1.33 -12.33
N MET A 149 -24.77 1.34 -11.02
CA MET A 149 -25.34 0.24 -10.26
C MET A 149 -26.32 0.80 -9.22
N ASP A 150 -27.44 0.11 -9.01
CA ASP A 150 -28.46 0.55 -8.05
C ASP A 150 -28.00 0.46 -6.60
N SER A 151 -27.17 -0.53 -6.25
CA SER A 151 -26.75 -0.78 -4.86
C SER A 151 -25.32 -1.34 -4.76
N PRO A 152 -24.30 -0.64 -5.29
CA PRO A 152 -22.94 -1.15 -5.38
C PRO A 152 -22.35 -1.51 -4.01
N LEU A 153 -22.56 -0.67 -2.99
CA LEU A 153 -21.99 -0.89 -1.66
C LEU A 153 -22.64 -2.07 -0.93
N LYS A 154 -23.94 -2.30 -1.14
CA LYS A 154 -24.65 -3.47 -0.58
C LYS A 154 -24.10 -4.76 -1.19
N THR A 155 -23.89 -4.77 -2.51
CA THR A 155 -23.27 -5.91 -3.20
C THR A 155 -21.86 -6.17 -2.68
N ILE A 156 -21.06 -5.12 -2.49
CA ILE A 156 -19.71 -5.25 -1.90
C ILE A 156 -19.78 -5.85 -0.50
N ALA A 157 -20.68 -5.39 0.36
CA ALA A 157 -20.86 -5.91 1.71
C ALA A 157 -21.22 -7.42 1.69
N GLN A 158 -22.18 -7.83 0.87
CA GLN A 158 -22.58 -9.24 0.72
C GLN A 158 -21.44 -10.12 0.21
N LEU A 159 -20.58 -9.61 -0.68
CA LEU A 159 -19.44 -10.37 -1.18
C LEU A 159 -18.34 -10.53 -0.11
N LYS A 160 -18.18 -9.55 0.80
CA LYS A 160 -17.24 -9.64 1.92
C LYS A 160 -17.61 -10.73 2.92
N GLU A 161 -18.90 -11.04 3.08
CA GLU A 161 -19.36 -12.14 3.95
C GLU A 161 -18.80 -13.51 3.56
N LYS A 162 -18.28 -13.65 2.32
CA LYS A 162 -17.61 -14.89 1.87
C LYS A 162 -16.21 -15.11 2.46
N GLY A 163 -15.68 -14.13 3.21
CA GLY A 163 -14.41 -14.25 3.94
C GLY A 163 -13.15 -14.22 3.08
N LEU A 164 -13.26 -13.98 1.76
CA LEU A 164 -12.11 -13.82 0.86
C LEU A 164 -11.98 -12.36 0.42
N PRO A 165 -10.74 -11.86 0.19
CA PRO A 165 -10.52 -10.52 -0.35
C PRO A 165 -11.22 -10.31 -1.69
N LEU A 166 -11.64 -9.08 -1.97
CA LEU A 166 -12.35 -8.74 -3.21
C LEU A 166 -11.37 -8.38 -4.34
N ALA A 167 -11.70 -8.82 -5.55
CA ALA A 167 -11.08 -8.35 -6.78
C ALA A 167 -12.08 -7.51 -7.59
N PHE A 168 -11.69 -6.30 -7.97
CA PHE A 168 -12.48 -5.46 -8.88
C PHE A 168 -12.28 -5.92 -10.32
N VAL A 169 -13.35 -6.27 -11.03
CA VAL A 169 -13.25 -6.85 -12.37
C VAL A 169 -14.12 -6.07 -13.36
N GLY A 170 -13.57 -5.70 -14.52
CA GLY A 170 -14.34 -5.06 -15.60
C GLY A 170 -13.83 -5.40 -17.00
N ASP A 171 -14.63 -5.10 -18.03
CA ASP A 171 -14.21 -5.34 -19.41
C ASP A 171 -13.23 -4.26 -19.87
N VAL A 172 -13.53 -2.98 -19.61
CA VAL A 172 -12.60 -1.85 -19.80
C VAL A 172 -12.59 -1.01 -18.52
N VAL A 173 -11.43 -0.77 -17.92
CA VAL A 173 -11.32 -0.12 -16.60
C VAL A 173 -10.50 1.16 -16.66
N GLY A 174 -11.04 2.23 -16.07
CA GLY A 174 -10.32 3.43 -15.70
C GLY A 174 -10.13 4.44 -16.84
N THR A 175 -10.99 4.41 -17.85
CA THR A 175 -10.96 5.40 -18.94
C THR A 175 -11.35 6.80 -18.45
N GLY A 176 -10.97 7.82 -19.23
CA GLY A 176 -11.22 9.22 -18.90
C GLY A 176 -10.06 9.90 -18.15
N SER A 177 -10.40 10.94 -17.39
CA SER A 177 -9.41 11.84 -16.77
C SER A 177 -8.59 11.19 -15.64
N SER A 178 -7.40 11.73 -15.40
CA SER A 178 -6.55 11.33 -14.27
C SER A 178 -7.23 11.67 -12.94
N ARG A 179 -7.86 10.69 -12.30
CA ARG A 179 -8.53 10.88 -11.01
C ARG A 179 -8.02 9.86 -10.01
N LYS A 180 -7.07 10.29 -9.18
CA LYS A 180 -6.55 9.51 -8.05
C LYS A 180 -7.66 9.07 -7.08
N SER A 181 -8.73 9.86 -6.95
CA SER A 181 -9.90 9.52 -6.15
C SER A 181 -10.61 8.25 -6.63
N ALA A 182 -10.64 7.97 -7.94
CA ALA A 182 -11.28 6.78 -8.49
C ALA A 182 -10.64 5.49 -7.93
N ILE A 183 -9.31 5.39 -7.98
CA ILE A 183 -8.60 4.25 -7.43
C ILE A 183 -8.65 4.24 -5.90
N ASN A 184 -8.66 5.40 -5.23
CA ASN A 184 -8.82 5.46 -3.78
C ASN A 184 -10.18 4.87 -3.35
N SER A 185 -11.27 5.13 -4.08
CA SER A 185 -12.59 4.55 -3.78
C SER A 185 -12.59 3.02 -3.91
N VAL A 186 -11.97 2.49 -4.98
CA VAL A 186 -11.83 1.04 -5.17
C VAL A 186 -11.04 0.42 -4.01
N LEU A 187 -9.88 1.00 -3.67
CA LEU A 187 -9.03 0.50 -2.60
C LEU A 187 -9.64 0.68 -1.21
N TRP A 188 -10.47 1.70 -1.01
CA TRP A 188 -11.19 1.85 0.25
C TRP A 188 -12.10 0.65 0.53
N HIS A 189 -12.79 0.18 -0.51
CA HIS A 189 -13.71 -0.95 -0.39
C HIS A 189 -13.04 -2.32 -0.49
N MET A 190 -11.93 -2.44 -1.23
CA MET A 190 -11.36 -3.75 -1.62
C MET A 190 -9.85 -3.90 -1.35
N GLY A 191 -9.22 -2.84 -0.83
CA GLY A 191 -7.84 -2.87 -0.36
C GLY A 191 -7.74 -3.18 1.12
N ASN A 192 -6.52 -3.12 1.63
CA ASN A 192 -6.19 -3.39 3.02
C ASN A 192 -5.79 -2.11 3.74
N ASP A 193 -5.96 -2.10 5.05
CA ASP A 193 -5.47 -1.04 5.91
C ASP A 193 -3.94 -0.91 5.84
N ILE A 194 -3.46 0.31 6.09
CA ILE A 194 -2.05 0.62 6.10
C ILE A 194 -1.72 1.04 7.53
N ASP A 195 -0.84 0.28 8.18
CA ASP A 195 -0.47 0.53 9.56
C ASP A 195 -0.07 2.00 9.77
N TYR A 196 -0.66 2.62 10.80
CA TYR A 196 -0.40 4.00 11.22
C TYR A 196 -0.75 5.10 10.20
N VAL A 197 -1.38 4.77 9.07
CA VAL A 197 -1.84 5.74 8.05
C VAL A 197 -3.37 5.77 8.04
N PRO A 198 -4.01 6.79 8.64
CA PRO A 198 -5.45 6.82 8.75
C PRO A 198 -6.14 7.07 7.41
N ASN A 199 -7.39 6.60 7.30
CA ASN A 199 -8.34 6.89 6.22
C ASN A 199 -7.78 6.61 4.81
N LYS A 200 -6.89 5.62 4.70
CA LYS A 200 -6.29 5.25 3.43
C LYS A 200 -5.98 3.77 3.39
N ARG A 201 -6.23 3.15 2.24
CA ARG A 201 -6.00 1.74 1.99
C ARG A 201 -5.08 1.50 0.81
N GLY A 202 -4.39 0.38 0.84
CA GLY A 202 -3.41 -0.05 -0.16
C GLY A 202 -3.69 -1.47 -0.67
N GLY A 203 -2.82 -1.97 -1.56
CA GLY A 203 -2.96 -3.32 -2.12
C GLY A 203 -4.13 -3.45 -3.10
N GLY A 204 -4.94 -4.49 -2.93
CA GLY A 204 -6.10 -4.80 -3.78
C GLY A 204 -5.75 -5.45 -5.13
N VAL A 205 -6.76 -6.00 -5.79
CA VAL A 205 -6.62 -6.64 -7.12
C VAL A 205 -7.64 -6.04 -8.08
N VAL A 206 -7.19 -5.65 -9.28
CA VAL A 206 -8.04 -5.07 -10.32
C VAL A 206 -7.81 -5.82 -11.63
N LEU A 207 -8.79 -6.55 -12.15
CA LEU A 207 -8.67 -7.30 -13.40
C LEU A 207 -9.49 -6.62 -14.51
N GLY A 208 -8.92 -6.50 -15.71
CA GLY A 208 -9.53 -5.81 -16.84
C GLY A 208 -9.40 -6.59 -18.15
N GLY A 209 -10.38 -6.53 -19.03
CA GLY A 209 -10.16 -6.87 -20.45
C GLY A 209 -9.30 -5.82 -21.18
N ASN A 210 -9.34 -4.57 -20.72
CA ASN A 210 -8.45 -3.48 -21.07
C ASN A 210 -8.39 -2.50 -19.88
N ILE A 211 -7.22 -1.96 -19.56
CA ILE A 211 -7.07 -1.01 -18.45
C ILE A 211 -6.35 0.23 -18.97
N ALA A 212 -6.95 1.40 -18.76
CA ALA A 212 -6.37 2.65 -19.23
C ALA A 212 -5.01 2.90 -18.56
N PRO A 213 -3.97 3.34 -19.30
CA PRO A 213 -2.64 3.59 -18.75
C PRO A 213 -2.63 4.56 -17.56
N ILE A 214 -3.53 5.54 -17.57
CA ILE A 214 -3.62 6.55 -16.50
C ILE A 214 -4.11 5.95 -15.17
N PHE A 215 -4.90 4.88 -15.24
CA PHE A 215 -5.39 4.12 -14.09
C PHE A 215 -4.35 3.09 -13.61
N LEU A 216 -3.48 2.64 -14.52
CA LEU A 216 -2.29 1.82 -14.23
C LEU A 216 -1.16 2.63 -13.58
N THR A 217 -1.13 3.94 -13.77
CA THR A 217 0.02 4.76 -13.39
C THR A 217 0.12 4.84 -11.86
N PRO A 218 1.27 4.49 -11.25
CA PRO A 218 1.55 4.83 -9.87
C PRO A 218 1.59 6.36 -9.78
N HIS A 219 0.57 6.98 -9.19
CA HIS A 219 0.58 8.43 -9.02
C HIS A 219 1.80 8.81 -8.16
N LYS A 220 2.76 9.53 -8.76
CA LYS A 220 4.06 9.95 -8.21
C LYS A 220 4.01 10.63 -6.82
N THR A 221 2.83 10.97 -6.33
CA THR A 221 2.60 11.69 -5.06
C THR A 221 2.29 10.77 -3.87
N GLN A 222 2.47 9.45 -4.00
CA GLN A 222 2.33 8.56 -2.86
C GLN A 222 3.48 7.57 -2.82
N VAL A 223 4.28 7.69 -1.77
CA VAL A 223 5.27 6.71 -1.26
C VAL A 223 4.60 5.37 -0.86
N HIS A 224 3.29 5.25 -1.08
CA HIS A 224 2.56 4.05 -0.79
C HIS A 224 2.64 3.20 -2.05
N TYR A 225 3.67 2.36 -2.05
CA TYR A 225 3.79 1.11 -2.79
C TYR A 225 2.40 0.60 -3.19
N ARG A 226 2.03 0.79 -4.46
CA ARG A 226 0.82 0.23 -5.06
C ARG A 226 1.25 -0.99 -5.85
N LEU A 227 0.68 -2.13 -5.53
CA LEU A 227 0.52 -3.17 -6.53
C LEU A 227 -0.95 -3.28 -6.85
N ASN A 228 -1.30 -2.83 -8.05
CA ASN A 228 -2.48 -3.33 -8.72
C ASN A 228 -2.03 -4.57 -9.50
N VAL A 229 -2.42 -5.79 -9.13
CA VAL A 229 -2.33 -6.91 -10.08
C VAL A 229 -3.37 -6.64 -11.15
N MET A 230 -2.92 -6.03 -12.24
CA MET A 230 -3.73 -5.62 -13.37
C MET A 230 -3.50 -6.57 -14.54
N CYS A 231 -4.41 -7.55 -14.70
CA CYS A 231 -4.45 -8.42 -15.86
C CYS A 231 -5.27 -7.74 -16.95
N GLN A 232 -4.77 -7.70 -18.19
CA GLN A 232 -5.41 -7.00 -19.31
C GLN A 232 -6.14 -7.94 -20.28
N LYS A 233 -6.42 -9.22 -19.95
CA LYS A 233 -7.29 -10.12 -20.75
C LYS A 233 -7.81 -11.29 -19.91
N CYS A 234 -8.93 -11.13 -19.22
CA CYS A 234 -9.68 -12.23 -18.59
C CYS A 234 -11.04 -12.39 -19.31
N LYS A 235 -11.38 -13.61 -19.77
CA LYS A 235 -12.71 -13.93 -20.34
C LYS A 235 -13.47 -14.91 -19.44
N TRP A 236 -14.80 -14.85 -19.53
CA TRP A 236 -15.87 -15.35 -18.65
C TRP A 236 -15.71 -16.76 -18.00
N GLY A 237 -16.18 -16.88 -16.74
CA GLY A 237 -16.61 -18.15 -16.13
C GLY A 237 -15.72 -18.81 -15.05
N MET A 238 -15.06 -18.07 -14.13
CA MET A 238 -14.02 -18.65 -13.26
C MET A 238 -14.27 -18.56 -11.73
N LYS A 239 -13.99 -19.67 -11.02
CA LYS A 239 -13.45 -19.67 -9.64
C LYS A 239 -11.92 -19.59 -9.72
N LEU A 240 -11.30 -18.85 -8.80
CA LEU A 240 -9.86 -18.53 -8.80
C LEU A 240 -9.08 -19.51 -7.92
N PRO A 241 -8.22 -20.35 -8.52
CA PRO A 241 -6.97 -20.72 -7.88
C PRO A 241 -5.72 -20.59 -8.79
N SER A 242 -4.64 -20.15 -8.14
CA SER A 242 -3.20 -20.30 -8.44
C SER A 242 -2.55 -19.66 -9.69
N ILE A 243 -1.32 -19.17 -9.46
CA ILE A 243 -0.23 -18.86 -10.41
C ILE A 243 -0.17 -17.41 -10.94
N LEU A 244 0.62 -16.59 -10.22
CA LEU A 244 1.24 -15.36 -10.72
C LEU A 244 2.72 -15.53 -11.14
N THR A 245 3.31 -16.72 -11.00
CA THR A 245 4.76 -16.91 -11.23
C THR A 245 5.13 -17.56 -12.57
N ARG A 246 4.23 -18.27 -13.27
CA ARG A 246 4.50 -18.80 -14.62
C ARG A 246 3.22 -18.99 -15.45
N GLY A 247 2.54 -17.90 -15.79
CA GLY A 247 1.70 -17.74 -16.99
C GLY A 247 0.87 -18.92 -17.54
N LYS A 248 0.36 -19.85 -16.71
CA LYS A 248 -0.46 -20.98 -17.14
C LYS A 248 -1.62 -21.21 -16.18
N LEU A 249 -2.81 -21.26 -16.75
CA LEU A 249 -4.10 -21.52 -16.13
C LEU A 249 -4.52 -22.97 -16.45
N SER A 250 -5.09 -23.71 -15.49
CA SER A 250 -5.47 -25.12 -15.66
C SER A 250 -6.86 -25.41 -15.07
N MET A 251 -7.66 -26.25 -15.76
CA MET A 251 -9.05 -26.62 -15.43
C MET A 251 -9.15 -28.10 -15.02
N PRO A 252 -9.92 -28.48 -13.98
CA PRO A 252 -10.42 -29.84 -13.87
C PRO A 252 -11.70 -29.94 -14.73
N MET A 253 -11.52 -30.58 -15.88
CA MET A 253 -12.49 -30.95 -16.92
C MET A 253 -12.81 -29.89 -17.99
N ALA A 254 -12.52 -30.33 -19.23
CA ALA A 254 -12.70 -29.71 -20.55
C ALA A 254 -11.83 -28.47 -20.88
N LYS A 255 -10.70 -28.74 -21.55
CA LYS A 255 -9.81 -27.78 -22.27
C LYS A 255 -10.63 -26.76 -23.09
N PRO A 256 -10.26 -25.46 -23.11
CA PRO A 256 -9.04 -24.97 -23.78
C PRO A 256 -8.20 -23.98 -22.95
N PHE A 257 -6.89 -23.94 -23.23
CA PHE A 257 -5.88 -23.12 -22.56
C PHE A 257 -6.02 -21.62 -22.88
N LEU A 258 -5.80 -20.74 -21.89
CA LEU A 258 -5.62 -19.30 -22.07
C LEU A 258 -4.17 -18.91 -21.72
N LEU A 259 -3.48 -18.22 -22.65
CA LEU A 259 -2.15 -17.64 -22.44
C LEU A 259 -2.27 -16.31 -21.67
N LEU A 260 -1.69 -16.24 -20.48
CA LEU A 260 -1.30 -14.97 -19.88
C LEU A 260 -0.14 -14.40 -20.71
N ASN A 261 -0.30 -13.19 -21.24
CA ASN A 261 0.80 -12.52 -21.93
C ASN A 261 1.90 -12.25 -20.90
N SER A 262 3.03 -12.95 -21.02
CA SER A 262 4.16 -12.98 -20.09
C SER A 262 5.00 -11.69 -20.11
N ARG A 263 4.37 -10.53 -20.29
CA ARG A 263 5.01 -9.22 -20.30
C ARG A 263 4.87 -8.45 -18.98
N GLN A 264 4.60 -9.14 -17.87
CA GLN A 264 4.89 -8.56 -16.56
C GLN A 264 6.33 -8.93 -16.23
N THR A 265 7.21 -7.94 -16.28
CA THR A 265 8.64 -8.11 -16.04
C THR A 265 8.88 -8.62 -14.61
N PRO A 266 9.99 -9.34 -14.34
CA PRO A 266 10.40 -9.71 -12.98
C PRO A 266 10.42 -8.52 -12.00
N TYR A 267 10.61 -7.30 -12.52
CA TYR A 267 10.50 -6.05 -11.78
C TYR A 267 9.11 -5.80 -11.20
N LEU A 268 8.04 -6.11 -11.93
CA LEU A 268 6.70 -5.98 -11.39
C LEU A 268 6.51 -6.89 -10.17
N MET A 269 6.99 -8.13 -10.22
CA MET A 269 6.94 -9.07 -9.09
C MET A 269 7.78 -8.62 -7.89
N LYS A 270 8.90 -7.92 -8.12
CA LYS A 270 9.64 -7.27 -7.03
C LYS A 270 8.90 -6.05 -6.49
N SER A 271 8.26 -5.26 -7.35
CA SER A 271 7.36 -4.18 -6.90
C SER A 271 6.20 -4.75 -6.07
N VAL A 272 5.60 -5.87 -6.48
CA VAL A 272 4.61 -6.64 -5.70
C VAL A 272 5.17 -6.93 -4.31
N GLN A 273 6.31 -7.60 -4.20
CA GLN A 273 6.86 -8.02 -2.90
C GLN A 273 7.23 -6.82 -2.00
N ALA A 274 7.75 -5.74 -2.59
CA ALA A 274 8.02 -4.50 -1.87
C ALA A 274 6.76 -3.90 -1.26
N VAL A 275 5.59 -4.22 -1.81
CA VAL A 275 4.26 -3.75 -1.38
C VAL A 275 3.53 -4.80 -0.50
N VAL A 276 3.57 -6.08 -0.88
CA VAL A 276 2.57 -7.14 -0.54
C VAL A 276 2.96 -8.04 0.63
N SER A 277 4.16 -7.86 1.15
CA SER A 277 4.75 -8.64 2.25
C SER A 277 4.03 -8.59 3.59
N ARG A 278 2.90 -7.89 3.70
CA ARG A 278 1.96 -7.99 4.82
C ARG A 278 0.49 -8.03 4.40
N LEU A 279 0.19 -8.02 3.09
CA LEU A 279 -1.13 -7.66 2.54
C LEU A 279 -2.04 -8.85 2.18
N LEU A 280 -1.60 -10.09 2.41
CA LEU A 280 -2.39 -11.29 2.08
C LEU A 280 -2.30 -12.40 3.14
N LEU A 281 -1.64 -12.13 4.27
CA LEU A 281 -1.40 -13.09 5.34
C LEU A 281 -1.86 -12.50 6.67
N ASP A 282 -3.15 -12.23 6.77
CA ASP A 282 -3.86 -12.53 8.01
C ASP A 282 -4.43 -13.94 7.80
N GLU A 283 -3.61 -14.97 8.05
CA GLU A 283 -4.14 -16.32 8.21
C GLU A 283 -4.64 -16.50 9.64
N ALA A 284 -5.88 -16.99 9.73
CA ALA A 284 -6.42 -18.00 10.65
C ALA A 284 -5.79 -18.16 12.04
#